data_AF-A0A816HGH1-F1
#
_entry.id   AF-A0A816HGH1-F1
#
_cell.length_a   1.000
_cell.length_b   1.000
_cell.length_c   1.000
_cell.angle_alpha   90.00
_cell.angle_beta   90.00
_cell.angle_gamma   90.00
#
_symmetry.space_group_name_H-M   'P 1'
#
loop_
_entity.id
_entity.type
_entity.pdbx_description
1 polymer ?
#
loop_
_entity_poly.entity_id
_entity_poly.type
_entity_poly.pdbx_seq_one_letter_code
_entity_poly.pdbx_strand_id
1 'polypeptide(L)'
;MVELSEENEERFYQLAVQAFQNLQKCHWLDLTSIFNREQFDKIAVSTKTHEFRTGVIHVTPTRISIMPKEEDTIGHRAMRHAAFGGSKNFCIVYLKPDPPTRYLNEGTDYFRHVFTNGIDIGRDRFHLFGSSNSQIKEHVFWFIKASSLMDVQQKRAQLGELNQIDNLGTYAARLGLWFTKSSPTGIKLVYCETEQDFNQCVQRGERCVRSIDDIERNGFSFTDGNGLISKGLARRIAKGASVC
;
A
#
# COMPACT_ATOMS: atom_id res chain seq x y z
N MET A 1 29.44 2.56 -12.73
CA MET A 1 28.08 2.25 -12.26
C MET A 1 27.91 2.50 -10.77
N VAL A 2 28.69 1.84 -9.89
CA VAL A 2 28.64 2.08 -8.44
C VAL A 2 28.87 3.56 -8.10
N GLU A 3 29.92 4.17 -8.65
CA GLU A 3 30.22 5.60 -8.47
C GLU A 3 29.05 6.52 -8.88
N LEU A 4 28.41 6.23 -10.03
CA LEU A 4 27.24 7.00 -10.49
C LEU A 4 26.04 6.87 -9.54
N SER A 5 25.84 5.68 -8.97
CA SER A 5 24.76 5.44 -8.01
C SER A 5 24.99 6.14 -6.68
N GLU A 6 26.26 6.24 -6.24
CA GLU A 6 26.64 6.93 -5.00
C GLU A 6 26.55 8.45 -5.13
N GLU A 7 26.79 8.99 -6.34
CA GLU A 7 26.70 10.42 -6.57
C GLU A 7 25.27 10.96 -6.54
N ASN A 8 24.35 10.30 -7.25
CA ASN A 8 22.94 10.69 -7.24
C ASN A 8 22.03 9.49 -7.50
N GLU A 9 21.54 8.91 -6.41
CA GLU A 9 20.68 7.71 -6.42
C GLU A 9 19.43 7.90 -7.31
N GLU A 10 18.80 9.07 -7.26
CA GLU A 10 17.56 9.32 -8.02
C GLU A 10 17.84 9.38 -9.52
N ARG A 11 18.87 10.12 -9.96
CA ARG A 11 19.26 10.13 -11.38
C ARG A 11 19.68 8.75 -11.86
N PHE A 12 20.42 8.02 -11.03
CA PHE A 12 20.84 6.66 -11.36
C PHE A 12 19.63 5.74 -11.52
N TYR A 13 18.65 5.85 -10.63
CA TYR A 13 17.39 5.11 -10.71
C TYR A 13 16.64 5.42 -12.02
N GLN A 14 16.50 6.70 -12.38
CA GLN A 14 15.85 7.09 -13.64
C GLN A 14 16.58 6.54 -14.87
N LEU A 15 17.91 6.58 -14.87
CA LEU A 15 18.73 5.99 -15.93
C LEU A 15 18.51 4.47 -16.03
N ALA A 16 18.45 3.77 -14.89
CA ALA A 16 18.17 2.34 -14.83
C ALA A 16 16.76 1.99 -15.33
N VAL A 17 15.76 2.83 -15.02
CA VAL A 17 14.39 2.67 -15.55
C VAL A 17 14.37 2.86 -17.06
N GLN A 18 15.09 3.85 -17.60
CA GLN A 18 15.21 4.04 -19.05
C GLN A 18 15.89 2.83 -19.72
N ALA A 19 16.96 2.31 -19.13
CA ALA A 19 17.63 1.10 -19.58
C ALA A 19 16.66 -0.10 -19.63
N PHE A 20 15.89 -0.29 -18.56
CA PHE A 20 14.88 -1.33 -18.46
C PHE A 20 13.82 -1.22 -19.57
N GLN A 21 13.30 -0.02 -19.82
CA GLN A 21 12.32 0.24 -20.89
C GLN A 21 12.90 -0.01 -22.29
N ASN A 22 14.16 0.34 -22.53
CA ASN A 22 14.83 0.08 -23.80
C ASN A 22 15.04 -1.42 -24.05
N LEU A 23 15.45 -2.17 -23.01
CA LEU A 23 15.57 -3.62 -23.08
C LEU A 23 14.25 -4.30 -23.47
N GLN A 24 13.13 -3.82 -22.92
CA GLN A 24 11.81 -4.36 -23.29
C GLN A 24 11.44 -4.14 -24.76
N LYS A 25 11.95 -3.08 -25.40
CA LYS A 25 11.65 -2.76 -26.81
C LYS A 25 12.60 -3.46 -27.78
N CYS A 26 13.89 -3.43 -27.49
CA CYS A 26 14.94 -3.81 -28.44
C CYS A 26 15.55 -5.19 -28.16
N HIS A 27 15.23 -5.84 -27.04
CA HIS A 27 15.78 -7.12 -26.56
C HIS A 27 17.32 -7.19 -26.43
N TRP A 28 18.02 -6.10 -26.72
CA TRP A 28 19.46 -5.93 -26.61
C TRP A 28 19.77 -4.52 -26.13
N LEU A 29 20.84 -4.41 -25.33
CA LEU A 29 21.27 -3.15 -24.75
C LEU A 29 22.76 -3.19 -24.41
N ASP A 30 23.54 -2.25 -24.93
CA ASP A 30 24.92 -2.03 -24.48
C ASP A 30 24.92 -1.20 -23.19
N LEU A 31 25.22 -1.85 -22.07
CA LEU A 31 25.26 -1.22 -20.75
C LEU A 31 26.31 -0.11 -20.65
N THR A 32 27.43 -0.20 -21.38
CA THR A 32 28.48 0.83 -21.35
C THR A 32 28.06 2.12 -22.05
N SER A 33 27.26 1.98 -23.11
CA SER A 33 26.67 3.11 -23.84
C SER A 33 25.59 3.86 -23.05
N ILE A 34 24.99 3.21 -22.05
CA ILE A 34 23.89 3.79 -21.25
C ILE A 34 24.35 4.24 -19.89
N PHE A 35 25.14 3.44 -19.18
CA PHE A 35 25.65 3.79 -17.86
C PHE A 35 26.98 4.53 -17.94
N ASN A 36 27.02 5.60 -18.74
CA ASN A 36 28.16 6.53 -18.80
C ASN A 36 27.79 7.90 -18.24
N ARG A 37 28.83 8.71 -18.01
CA ARG A 37 28.72 10.02 -17.39
C ARG A 37 27.86 10.99 -18.21
N GLU A 38 28.04 10.99 -19.52
CA GLU A 38 27.32 11.89 -20.42
C GLU A 38 25.81 11.65 -20.39
N GLN A 39 25.37 10.38 -20.42
CA GLN A 39 23.96 10.04 -20.29
C GLN A 39 23.42 10.37 -18.90
N PHE A 40 24.18 10.06 -17.85
CA PHE A 40 23.80 10.36 -16.48
C PHE A 40 23.55 11.85 -16.23
N ASP A 41 24.42 12.71 -16.77
CA ASP A 41 24.30 14.15 -16.64
C ASP A 41 23.15 14.74 -17.47
N LYS A 42 22.73 14.05 -18.54
CA LYS A 42 21.54 14.40 -19.35
C LYS A 42 20.21 14.04 -18.68
N ILE A 43 20.20 13.14 -17.69
CA ILE A 43 18.96 12.76 -17.00
C ILE A 43 18.43 13.93 -16.16
N ALA A 44 17.33 14.52 -16.64
CA ALA A 44 16.52 15.41 -15.85
C ALA A 44 15.78 14.60 -14.77
N VAL A 45 15.91 15.01 -13.51
CA VAL A 45 15.09 14.44 -12.44
C VAL A 45 13.65 14.89 -12.68
N SER A 46 12.74 13.93 -12.84
CA SER A 46 11.32 14.20 -13.02
C SER A 46 10.80 15.11 -11.91
N THR A 47 10.21 16.25 -12.28
CA THR A 47 9.55 17.18 -11.37
C THR A 47 8.11 16.77 -11.06
N LYS A 48 7.61 15.66 -11.65
CA LYS A 48 6.29 15.12 -11.33
C LYS A 48 6.26 14.71 -9.87
N THR A 49 5.44 15.41 -9.10
CA THR A 49 5.22 15.16 -7.67
C THR A 49 4.35 13.92 -7.50
N HIS A 50 4.94 12.73 -7.58
CA HIS A 50 4.30 11.52 -7.07
C HIS A 50 4.48 11.50 -5.55
N GLU A 51 3.37 11.50 -4.81
CA GLU A 51 3.42 11.48 -3.34
C GLU A 51 3.95 10.13 -2.83
N PHE A 52 3.64 9.04 -3.53
CA PHE A 52 4.04 7.69 -3.13
C PHE A 52 4.84 6.99 -4.22
N ARG A 53 6.03 6.51 -3.85
CA ARG A 53 6.86 5.61 -4.68
C ARG A 53 7.10 4.33 -3.90
N THR A 54 6.67 3.21 -4.47
CA THR A 54 6.72 1.93 -3.76
C THR A 54 7.49 0.90 -4.55
N GLY A 55 8.35 0.13 -3.86
CA GLY A 55 9.08 -0.97 -4.49
C GLY A 55 8.13 -2.04 -5.00
N VAL A 56 8.42 -2.60 -6.18
CA VAL A 56 7.62 -3.65 -6.80
C VAL A 56 8.49 -4.88 -7.03
N ILE A 57 7.93 -6.04 -6.71
CA ILE A 57 8.61 -7.32 -6.77
C ILE A 57 7.69 -8.30 -7.47
N HIS A 58 8.21 -8.93 -8.52
CA HIS A 58 7.57 -10.11 -9.11
C HIS A 58 8.23 -11.36 -8.53
N VAL A 59 7.41 -12.22 -7.95
CA VAL A 59 7.85 -13.49 -7.39
C VAL A 59 7.22 -14.61 -8.21
N THR A 60 8.07 -15.44 -8.80
CA THR A 60 7.69 -16.72 -9.41
C THR A 60 8.31 -17.87 -8.62
N PRO A 61 7.84 -19.12 -8.79
CA PRO A 61 8.43 -20.27 -8.11
C PRO A 61 9.95 -20.39 -8.27
N THR A 62 10.50 -19.99 -9.43
CA THR A 62 11.94 -20.10 -9.73
C THR A 62 12.72 -18.80 -9.57
N ARG A 63 12.07 -17.64 -9.52
CA ARG A 63 12.77 -16.35 -9.56
C ARG A 63 12.07 -15.23 -8.79
N ILE A 64 12.88 -14.36 -8.19
CA ILE A 64 12.46 -13.03 -7.73
C ILE A 64 13.04 -11.98 -8.68
N SER A 65 12.20 -11.05 -9.13
CA SER A 65 12.60 -9.94 -9.99
C SER A 65 12.15 -8.61 -9.38
N ILE A 66 13.11 -7.71 -9.17
CA ILE A 66 12.85 -6.34 -8.74
C ILE A 66 12.42 -5.53 -9.96
N MET A 67 11.29 -4.86 -9.86
CA MET A 67 10.70 -4.08 -10.94
C MET A 67 10.87 -2.58 -10.66
N PRO A 68 10.73 -1.72 -11.67
CA PRO A 68 10.57 -0.29 -11.44
C PRO A 68 9.49 -0.01 -10.40
N LYS A 69 9.76 0.95 -9.51
CA LYS A 69 8.84 1.38 -8.46
C LYS A 69 7.52 1.85 -9.09
N GLU A 70 6.42 1.46 -8.48
CA GLU A 70 5.11 2.04 -8.79
C GLU A 70 5.05 3.46 -8.23
N GLU A 71 4.71 4.41 -9.11
CA GLU A 71 4.53 5.81 -8.77
C GLU A 71 3.04 6.11 -8.72
N ASP A 72 2.54 6.43 -7.54
CA ASP A 72 1.13 6.70 -7.29
C ASP A 72 0.95 8.13 -6.76
N THR A 73 -0.06 8.82 -7.27
CA THR A 73 -0.54 10.09 -6.70
C THR A 73 -1.43 9.87 -5.49
N ILE A 74 -2.10 8.72 -5.40
CA ILE A 74 -3.02 8.37 -4.30
C ILE A 74 -2.53 7.10 -3.60
N GLY A 75 -2.04 7.27 -2.38
CA GLY A 75 -1.68 6.16 -1.50
C GLY A 75 -2.89 5.55 -0.78
N HIS A 76 -2.65 4.47 -0.05
CA HIS A 76 -3.64 3.89 0.86
C HIS A 76 -3.37 4.30 2.32
N ARG A 77 -4.31 3.99 3.23
CA ARG A 77 -4.26 4.43 4.63
C ARG A 77 -2.99 3.96 5.35
N ALA A 78 -2.57 2.72 5.12
CA ALA A 78 -1.36 2.19 5.77
C ALA A 78 -0.09 2.96 5.36
N MET A 79 0.08 3.36 4.08
CA MET A 79 1.26 4.15 3.68
C MET A 79 1.39 5.48 4.43
N ARG A 80 0.27 6.06 4.88
CA ARG A 80 0.24 7.35 5.58
C ARG A 80 0.33 7.22 7.10
N HIS A 81 0.26 6.00 7.64
CA HIS A 81 0.23 5.80 9.08
C HIS A 81 1.63 5.93 9.68
N ALA A 82 1.78 6.78 10.71
CA ALA A 82 3.08 7.12 11.29
C ALA A 82 3.85 5.88 11.80
N ALA A 83 3.15 4.90 12.38
CA ALA A 83 3.77 3.68 12.90
C ALA A 83 4.42 2.78 11.82
N PHE A 84 4.10 3.01 10.53
CA PHE A 84 4.59 2.16 9.45
C PHE A 84 5.78 2.76 8.70
N GLY A 85 6.08 4.04 8.91
CA GLY A 85 7.28 4.69 8.37
C GLY A 85 7.20 5.04 6.87
N GLY A 86 6.00 5.23 6.34
CA GLY A 86 5.79 5.72 4.98
C GLY A 86 5.90 4.66 3.87
N SER A 87 5.70 5.08 2.63
CA SER A 87 5.74 4.22 1.43
C SER A 87 7.06 3.48 1.22
N LYS A 88 8.19 4.05 1.64
CA LYS A 88 9.52 3.44 1.52
C LYS A 88 9.65 2.12 2.30
N ASN A 89 8.85 1.94 3.34
CA ASN A 89 8.81 0.72 4.13
C ASN A 89 7.84 -0.32 3.57
N PHE A 90 7.16 -0.03 2.47
CA PHE A 90 6.28 -0.97 1.80
C PHE A 90 6.92 -1.45 0.49
N CYS A 91 6.54 -2.65 0.09
CA CYS A 91 6.71 -3.12 -1.27
C CYS A 91 5.48 -3.94 -1.70
N ILE A 92 5.21 -3.92 -2.99
CA ILE A 92 4.16 -4.69 -3.63
C ILE A 92 4.79 -5.96 -4.17
N VAL A 93 4.22 -7.10 -3.79
CA VAL A 93 4.63 -8.41 -4.24
C VAL A 93 3.54 -8.99 -5.13
N TYR A 94 3.88 -9.16 -6.41
CA TYR A 94 3.04 -9.87 -7.38
C TYR A 94 3.49 -11.33 -7.42
N LEU A 95 2.59 -12.25 -7.11
CA LEU A 95 2.84 -13.67 -7.36
C LEU A 95 2.47 -13.99 -8.81
N LYS A 96 3.45 -14.47 -9.57
CA LYS A 96 3.27 -14.83 -10.98
C LYS A 96 3.64 -16.30 -11.17
N PRO A 97 2.86 -17.08 -11.95
CA PRO A 97 3.28 -18.42 -12.31
C PRO A 97 4.48 -18.35 -13.27
N ASP A 98 5.37 -19.33 -13.17
CA ASP A 98 6.38 -19.53 -14.22
C ASP A 98 5.71 -20.12 -15.46
N PRO A 99 5.95 -19.56 -16.66
CA PRO A 99 5.62 -20.24 -17.91
C PRO A 99 6.68 -21.31 -18.21
N PRO A 100 6.29 -22.55 -18.59
CA PRO A 100 4.92 -23.07 -18.63
C PRO A 100 4.39 -23.37 -17.23
N THR A 101 3.08 -23.17 -17.02
CA THR A 101 2.32 -23.31 -15.75
C THR A 101 2.35 -24.69 -15.09
N ARG A 102 3.16 -25.62 -15.61
CA ARG A 102 3.27 -27.02 -15.21
C ARG A 102 3.72 -27.20 -13.75
N TYR A 103 4.37 -26.20 -13.16
CA TYR A 103 4.91 -26.25 -11.79
C TYR A 103 3.99 -25.62 -10.73
N LEU A 104 2.73 -25.32 -11.06
CA LEU A 104 1.79 -24.66 -10.13
C LEU A 104 1.61 -25.41 -8.80
N ASN A 105 1.61 -26.74 -8.82
CA ASN A 105 1.44 -27.54 -7.60
C ASN A 105 2.67 -27.48 -6.68
N GLU A 106 3.87 -27.48 -7.26
CA GLU A 106 5.16 -27.38 -6.53
C GLU A 106 5.43 -25.94 -6.06
N GLY A 107 4.93 -24.93 -6.79
CA GLY A 107 5.09 -23.52 -6.45
C GLY A 107 4.34 -23.07 -5.18
N THR A 108 3.33 -23.83 -4.73
CA THR A 108 2.56 -23.46 -3.54
C THR A 108 3.39 -23.47 -2.27
N ASP A 109 4.33 -24.40 -2.14
CA ASP A 109 5.23 -24.48 -0.98
C ASP A 109 6.22 -23.31 -0.97
N TYR A 110 6.69 -22.89 -2.14
CA TYR A 110 7.55 -21.72 -2.26
C TYR A 110 6.79 -20.43 -1.90
N PHE A 111 5.57 -20.24 -2.39
CA PHE A 111 4.77 -19.08 -2.00
C PHE A 111 4.42 -19.10 -0.51
N ARG A 112 4.13 -20.26 0.07
CA ARG A 112 3.97 -20.41 1.52
C ARG A 112 5.23 -20.00 2.27
N HIS A 113 6.42 -20.39 1.79
CA HIS A 113 7.69 -19.96 2.36
C HIS A 113 7.85 -18.44 2.32
N VAL A 114 7.56 -17.80 1.18
CA VAL A 114 7.61 -16.34 1.02
C VAL A 114 6.64 -15.63 1.98
N PHE A 115 5.42 -16.13 2.12
CA PHE A 115 4.46 -15.55 3.07
C PHE A 115 4.85 -15.74 4.54
N THR A 116 5.50 -16.84 4.88
CA THR A 116 5.86 -17.17 6.27
C THR A 116 7.14 -16.44 6.69
N ASN A 117 8.16 -16.44 5.84
CA ASN A 117 9.50 -15.97 6.18
C ASN A 117 9.78 -14.55 5.70
N GLY A 118 9.02 -14.05 4.74
CA GLY A 118 9.27 -12.76 4.11
C GLY A 118 10.25 -12.85 2.94
N ILE A 119 10.71 -11.68 2.48
CA ILE A 119 11.64 -11.51 1.36
C ILE A 119 12.75 -10.55 1.80
N ASP A 120 13.99 -10.92 1.54
CA ASP A 120 15.16 -10.07 1.77
C ASP A 120 15.49 -9.27 0.50
N ILE A 121 15.63 -7.95 0.64
CA ILE A 121 16.01 -7.03 -0.44
C ILE A 121 17.12 -6.12 0.07
N GLY A 122 18.32 -6.33 -0.45
CA GLY A 122 19.50 -5.62 0.05
C GLY A 122 19.73 -5.93 1.52
N ARG A 123 19.57 -4.92 2.38
CA ARG A 123 19.73 -5.05 3.85
C ARG A 123 18.40 -5.12 4.60
N ASP A 124 17.29 -5.01 3.89
CA ASP A 124 15.97 -4.88 4.46
C ASP A 124 15.16 -6.15 4.27
N ARG A 125 14.50 -6.60 5.34
CA ARG A 125 13.57 -7.72 5.31
C ARG A 125 12.13 -7.21 5.26
N PHE A 126 11.36 -7.77 4.35
CA PHE A 126 9.96 -7.43 4.12
C PHE A 126 9.07 -8.63 4.45
N HIS A 127 7.98 -8.41 5.18
CA HIS A 127 7.04 -9.45 5.59
C HIS A 127 5.62 -9.13 5.13
N LEU A 128 4.83 -10.17 4.85
CA LEU A 128 3.43 -10.04 4.45
C LEU A 128 2.64 -9.20 5.48
N PHE A 129 2.07 -8.10 5.03
CA PHE A 129 1.33 -7.18 5.90
C PHE A 129 -0.17 -7.21 5.63
N GLY A 130 -0.59 -7.28 4.36
CA GLY A 130 -1.99 -7.41 3.99
C GLY A 130 -2.22 -7.19 2.50
N SER A 131 -3.49 -7.17 2.09
CA SER A 131 -3.89 -6.92 0.71
C SER A 131 -5.34 -6.48 0.66
N SER A 132 -5.73 -5.71 -0.35
CA SER A 132 -7.14 -5.40 -0.61
C SER A 132 -7.84 -6.56 -1.32
N ASN A 133 -9.18 -6.60 -1.28
CA ASN A 133 -9.94 -7.67 -1.91
C ASN A 133 -9.71 -7.78 -3.43
N SER A 134 -9.50 -6.65 -4.14
CA SER A 134 -9.18 -6.68 -5.56
C SER A 134 -7.77 -7.22 -5.80
N GLN A 135 -6.81 -6.81 -4.98
CA GLN A 135 -5.42 -7.24 -5.07
C GLN A 135 -5.25 -8.74 -4.79
N ILE A 136 -5.99 -9.31 -3.84
CA ILE A 136 -5.97 -10.77 -3.59
C ILE A 136 -6.38 -11.55 -4.85
N LYS A 137 -7.40 -11.09 -5.59
CA LYS A 137 -7.86 -11.73 -6.83
C LYS A 137 -6.80 -11.68 -7.94
N GLU A 138 -5.94 -10.67 -7.90
CA GLU A 138 -4.82 -10.48 -8.83
C GLU A 138 -3.50 -11.09 -8.31
N HIS A 139 -3.53 -11.80 -7.18
CA HIS A 139 -2.37 -12.35 -6.48
C HIS A 139 -1.31 -11.29 -6.11
N VAL A 140 -1.78 -10.12 -5.70
CA VAL A 140 -0.98 -8.97 -5.28
C VAL A 140 -1.06 -8.81 -3.76
N PHE A 141 0.08 -8.62 -3.12
CA PHE A 141 0.19 -8.52 -1.67
C PHE A 141 1.12 -7.40 -1.26
N TRP A 142 0.78 -6.71 -0.17
CA TRP A 142 1.64 -5.71 0.44
C TRP A 142 2.51 -6.35 1.50
N PHE A 143 3.81 -6.09 1.37
CA PHE A 143 4.79 -6.44 2.38
C PHE A 143 5.31 -5.17 3.04
N ILE A 144 5.66 -5.28 4.32
CA ILE A 144 6.19 -4.18 5.14
C ILE A 144 7.59 -4.54 5.63
N LYS A 145 8.48 -3.55 5.65
CA LYS A 145 9.80 -3.65 6.28
C LYS A 145 9.63 -3.88 7.77
N ALA A 146 10.16 -4.99 8.25
CA ALA A 146 10.14 -5.38 9.65
C ALA A 146 11.32 -6.30 9.97
N SER A 147 11.87 -6.17 11.18
CA SER A 147 13.03 -6.97 11.62
C SER A 147 12.67 -8.40 12.05
N SER A 148 11.40 -8.62 12.39
CA SER A 148 10.89 -9.90 12.86
C SER A 148 9.37 -9.99 12.68
N LEU A 149 8.81 -11.21 12.79
CA LEU A 149 7.36 -11.40 12.81
C LEU A 149 6.67 -10.72 14.02
N MET A 150 7.39 -10.56 15.14
CA MET A 150 6.88 -9.84 16.31
C MET A 150 6.69 -8.35 16.00
N ASP A 151 7.62 -7.72 15.28
CA ASP A 151 7.49 -6.34 14.80
C ASP A 151 6.29 -6.20 13.83
N VAL A 152 6.08 -7.19 12.95
CA VAL A 152 4.88 -7.23 12.09
C VAL A 152 3.59 -7.28 12.91
N GLN A 153 3.54 -8.11 13.96
CA GLN A 153 2.38 -8.20 14.85
C GLN A 153 2.13 -6.88 15.59
N GLN A 154 3.17 -6.23 16.11
CA GLN A 154 3.07 -4.91 16.75
C GLN A 154 2.53 -3.85 15.79
N LYS A 155 3.00 -3.85 14.54
CA LYS A 155 2.45 -2.98 13.48
C LYS A 155 1.00 -3.32 13.15
N ARG A 156 0.62 -4.60 13.09
CA ARG A 156 -0.78 -5.02 12.85
C ARG A 156 -1.71 -4.60 13.98
N ALA A 157 -1.24 -4.55 15.23
CA ALA A 157 -2.03 -4.04 16.36
C ALA A 157 -2.43 -2.56 16.18
N GLN A 158 -1.68 -1.80 15.37
CA GLN A 158 -2.02 -0.40 15.03
C GLN A 158 -3.18 -0.30 14.03
N LEU A 159 -3.58 -1.40 13.39
CA LEU A 159 -4.68 -1.42 12.42
C LEU A 159 -6.06 -1.47 13.09
N GLY A 160 -6.09 -1.63 14.43
CA GLY A 160 -7.27 -1.76 15.26
C GLY A 160 -7.37 -3.14 15.93
N GLU A 161 -8.49 -3.38 16.60
CA GLU A 161 -8.77 -4.66 17.26
C GLU A 161 -9.22 -5.73 16.25
N LEU A 162 -8.27 -6.26 15.50
CA LEU A 162 -8.53 -7.35 14.53
C LEU A 162 -8.51 -8.74 15.16
N ASN A 163 -7.96 -8.87 16.37
CA ASN A 163 -7.76 -10.16 17.05
C ASN A 163 -9.08 -10.80 17.51
N GLN A 164 -10.17 -10.04 17.62
CA GLN A 164 -11.50 -10.54 18.00
C GLN A 164 -12.29 -11.11 16.81
N ILE A 165 -11.71 -11.13 15.62
CA ILE A 165 -12.40 -11.57 14.40
C ILE A 165 -12.01 -13.02 14.10
N ASP A 166 -12.89 -13.96 14.44
CA ASP A 166 -12.66 -15.39 14.22
C ASP A 166 -12.83 -15.83 12.75
N ASN A 167 -13.64 -15.09 11.98
CA ASN A 167 -13.87 -15.40 10.58
C ASN A 167 -12.73 -14.84 9.70
N LEU A 168 -11.97 -15.73 9.06
CA LEU A 168 -10.85 -15.37 8.20
C LEU A 168 -11.24 -14.41 7.05
N GLY A 169 -12.41 -14.61 6.44
CA GLY A 169 -12.91 -13.76 5.37
C GLY A 169 -13.18 -12.35 5.86
N THR A 170 -13.87 -12.21 6.99
CA THR A 170 -14.12 -10.92 7.65
C THR A 170 -12.80 -10.26 8.07
N TYR A 171 -11.86 -11.03 8.63
CA TYR A 171 -10.54 -10.54 9.02
C TYR A 171 -9.80 -9.95 7.81
N ALA A 172 -9.72 -10.70 6.70
CA ALA A 172 -9.07 -10.24 5.48
C ALA A 172 -9.75 -9.01 4.88
N ALA A 173 -11.10 -8.97 4.87
CA ALA A 173 -11.86 -7.82 4.38
C ALA A 173 -11.58 -6.55 5.20
N ARG A 174 -11.58 -6.64 6.54
CA ARG A 174 -11.28 -5.50 7.42
C ARG A 174 -9.83 -5.05 7.31
N LEU A 175 -8.89 -5.99 7.19
CA LEU A 175 -7.48 -5.70 6.94
C LEU A 175 -7.31 -4.97 5.59
N GLY A 176 -8.02 -5.41 4.55
CA GLY A 176 -7.97 -4.84 3.20
C GLY A 176 -8.40 -3.37 3.12
N LEU A 177 -9.24 -2.89 4.04
CA LEU A 177 -9.65 -1.47 4.10
C LEU A 177 -8.46 -0.52 4.27
N TRP A 178 -7.36 -0.98 4.86
CA TRP A 178 -6.14 -0.17 5.03
C TRP A 178 -5.31 -0.05 3.75
N PHE A 179 -5.56 -0.90 2.75
CA PHE A 179 -4.85 -0.99 1.48
C PHE A 179 -5.67 -0.46 0.29
N THR A 180 -6.92 -0.06 0.52
CA THR A 180 -7.71 0.67 -0.47
C THR A 180 -7.12 2.07 -0.68
N LYS A 181 -6.88 2.44 -1.95
CA LYS A 181 -6.45 3.80 -2.33
C LYS A 181 -7.52 4.81 -1.90
N SER A 182 -7.11 5.85 -1.19
CA SER A 182 -8.05 6.88 -0.71
C SER A 182 -7.34 8.22 -0.50
N SER A 183 -8.01 9.32 -0.83
CA SER A 183 -7.51 10.66 -0.54
C SER A 183 -7.92 11.10 0.87
N PRO A 184 -6.98 11.55 1.72
CA PRO A 184 -7.32 12.07 3.04
C PRO A 184 -8.11 13.37 2.90
N THR A 185 -9.24 13.49 3.61
CA THR A 185 -10.06 14.71 3.58
C THR A 185 -9.45 15.88 4.37
N GLY A 186 -8.40 15.62 5.16
CA GLY A 186 -7.83 16.58 6.10
C GLY A 186 -8.74 16.91 7.29
N ILE A 187 -9.84 16.16 7.45
CA ILE A 187 -10.83 16.39 8.50
C ILE A 187 -10.61 15.38 9.62
N LYS A 188 -10.32 15.88 10.82
CA LYS A 188 -10.32 15.08 12.05
C LYS A 188 -11.69 15.18 12.71
N LEU A 189 -12.21 14.04 13.16
CA LEU A 189 -13.46 13.90 13.89
C LEU A 189 -13.15 13.36 15.29
N VAL A 190 -13.89 13.82 16.29
CA VAL A 190 -13.87 13.33 17.66
C VAL A 190 -14.95 12.25 17.78
N TYR A 191 -14.57 11.05 18.21
CA TYR A 191 -15.56 10.00 18.47
C TYR A 191 -16.23 10.24 19.81
N CYS A 192 -17.56 10.20 19.81
CA CYS A 192 -18.41 10.38 20.98
C CYS A 192 -19.11 9.06 21.26
N GLU A 193 -18.85 8.49 22.44
CA GLU A 193 -19.43 7.22 22.87
C GLU A 193 -20.91 7.36 23.22
N THR A 194 -21.27 8.44 23.91
CA THR A 194 -22.65 8.69 24.34
C THR A 194 -23.29 9.88 23.61
N GLU A 195 -24.63 9.93 23.63
CA GLU A 195 -25.38 11.07 23.11
C GLU A 195 -25.08 12.37 23.89
N GLN A 196 -24.83 12.25 25.20
CA GLN A 196 -24.46 13.39 26.05
C GLN A 196 -23.10 13.97 25.62
N ASP A 197 -22.10 13.11 25.39
CA ASP A 197 -20.78 13.52 24.88
C ASP A 197 -20.89 14.17 23.51
N PHE A 198 -21.73 13.61 22.63
CA PHE A 198 -21.96 14.17 21.30
C PHE A 198 -22.56 15.57 21.38
N ASN A 199 -23.59 15.76 22.21
CA ASN A 199 -24.22 17.07 22.38
C ASN A 199 -23.23 18.11 22.95
N GLN A 200 -22.40 17.71 23.92
CA GLN A 200 -21.38 18.59 24.49
C GLN A 200 -20.29 18.93 23.47
N CYS A 201 -19.82 17.95 22.70
CA CYS A 201 -18.84 18.12 21.63
C CYS A 201 -19.34 19.11 20.57
N VAL A 202 -20.62 18.98 20.16
CA VAL A 202 -21.26 19.92 19.23
C VAL A 202 -21.37 21.33 19.83
N GLN A 203 -21.74 21.47 21.11
CA GLN A 203 -21.80 22.77 21.78
C GLN A 203 -20.44 23.48 21.86
N ARG A 204 -19.34 22.72 21.99
CA ARG A 204 -17.97 23.24 21.95
C ARG A 204 -17.52 23.63 20.53
N GLY A 205 -18.33 23.39 19.51
CA GLY A 205 -17.99 23.66 18.11
C GLY A 205 -17.03 22.63 17.51
N GLU A 206 -16.90 21.46 18.13
CA GLU A 206 -16.05 20.38 17.63
C GLU A 206 -16.73 19.61 16.48
N ARG A 207 -15.92 18.86 15.73
CA ARG A 207 -16.43 17.98 14.67
C ARG A 207 -16.50 16.59 15.24
N CYS A 208 -17.71 16.10 15.43
CA CYS A 208 -17.98 14.89 16.22
C CYS A 208 -18.54 13.79 15.33
N VAL A 209 -18.31 12.54 15.72
CA VAL A 209 -18.93 11.34 15.14
C VAL A 209 -19.43 10.46 16.27
N ARG A 210 -20.57 9.81 16.08
CA ARG A 210 -21.15 8.85 17.02
C ARG A 210 -21.62 7.63 16.25
N SER A 211 -21.72 6.52 16.96
CA SER A 211 -22.42 5.34 16.43
C SER A 211 -23.93 5.55 16.50
N ILE A 212 -24.62 4.98 15.52
CA ILE A 212 -26.09 4.90 15.48
C ILE A 212 -26.44 3.42 15.35
N ASP A 213 -27.49 2.99 16.04
CA ASP A 213 -27.98 1.63 15.92
C ASP A 213 -28.54 1.40 14.51
N ASP A 214 -28.37 0.17 14.03
CA ASP A 214 -28.93 -0.23 12.75
C ASP A 214 -30.46 -0.24 12.78
N ILE A 215 -31.07 0.17 11.67
CA ILE A 215 -32.51 0.08 11.49
C ILE A 215 -32.84 -1.35 11.08
N GLU A 216 -33.40 -2.11 12.02
CA GLU A 216 -33.86 -3.48 11.77
C GLU A 216 -35.38 -3.55 11.62
N ARG A 217 -35.88 -4.31 10.64
CA ARG A 217 -37.31 -4.61 10.50
C ARG A 217 -37.50 -6.03 9.99
N ASN A 218 -38.37 -6.80 10.65
CA ASN A 218 -38.65 -8.20 10.33
C ASN A 218 -37.40 -9.10 10.28
N GLY A 219 -36.40 -8.82 11.12
CA GLY A 219 -35.13 -9.57 11.16
C GLY A 219 -34.14 -9.24 10.05
N PHE A 220 -34.39 -8.18 9.27
CA PHE A 220 -33.45 -7.66 8.27
C PHE A 220 -32.89 -6.31 8.71
N SER A 221 -31.58 -6.11 8.59
CA SER A 221 -30.93 -4.80 8.75
C SER A 221 -31.01 -4.00 7.45
N PHE A 222 -31.48 -2.77 7.54
CA PHE A 222 -31.65 -1.85 6.40
C PHE A 222 -30.53 -0.82 6.28
N THR A 223 -29.67 -0.72 7.29
CA THR A 223 -28.60 0.29 7.36
C THR A 223 -27.21 -0.30 7.51
N ASP A 224 -27.05 -1.63 7.40
CA ASP A 224 -25.74 -2.27 7.43
C ASP A 224 -24.77 -1.61 6.42
N GLY A 225 -23.63 -1.14 6.94
CA GLY A 225 -22.60 -0.44 6.17
C GLY A 225 -22.92 1.00 5.77
N ASN A 226 -24.05 1.57 6.21
CA ASN A 226 -24.45 2.95 5.90
C ASN A 226 -24.32 3.87 7.11
N GLY A 227 -24.14 5.17 6.84
CA GLY A 227 -24.06 6.20 7.86
C GLY A 227 -24.43 7.57 7.32
N LEU A 228 -24.68 8.51 8.22
CA LEU A 228 -25.06 9.88 7.86
C LEU A 228 -23.90 10.84 8.08
N ILE A 229 -23.75 11.79 7.15
CA ILE A 229 -22.85 12.94 7.30
C ILE A 229 -23.63 14.23 7.23
N SER A 230 -23.21 15.23 8.02
CA SER A 230 -23.85 16.55 7.98
C SER A 230 -23.61 17.24 6.63
N LYS A 231 -24.56 18.06 6.18
CA LYS A 231 -24.43 18.87 4.95
C LYS A 231 -23.17 19.74 4.97
N GLY A 232 -22.81 20.27 6.15
CA GLY A 232 -21.59 21.07 6.34
C GLY A 232 -20.31 20.24 6.11
N LEU A 233 -20.27 19.02 6.66
CA LEU A 233 -19.14 18.11 6.45
C LEU A 233 -19.03 17.71 4.97
N ALA A 234 -20.15 17.35 4.33
CA ALA A 234 -20.19 17.00 2.92
C ALA A 234 -19.64 18.13 2.02
N ARG A 235 -20.06 19.39 2.25
CA ARG A 235 -19.53 20.55 1.51
C ARG A 235 -18.04 20.76 1.70
N ARG A 236 -17.51 20.53 2.91
CA ARG A 236 -16.07 20.66 3.18
C ARG A 236 -15.27 19.57 2.47
N ILE A 237 -15.75 18.33 2.48
CA ILE A 237 -15.16 17.23 1.72
C ILE A 237 -15.17 17.56 0.23
N ALA A 238 -16.30 18.02 -0.31
CA ALA A 238 -16.42 18.41 -1.70
C ALA A 238 -15.43 19.51 -2.10
N LYS A 239 -15.30 20.57 -1.28
CA LYS A 239 -14.30 21.64 -1.50
C LYS A 239 -12.86 21.12 -1.47
N GLY A 240 -12.53 20.24 -0.52
CA GLY A 240 -11.20 19.61 -0.44
C GLY A 240 -10.91 18.65 -1.60
N ALA A 241 -11.95 18.03 -2.17
CA ALA A 241 -11.85 17.14 -3.32
C ALA A 241 -11.82 17.90 -4.68
N SER A 242 -12.19 19.19 -4.70
CA SER A 242 -12.23 20.02 -5.92
C SER A 242 -10.86 20.59 -6.31
N VAL A 243 -9.77 20.15 -5.68
CA VAL A 243 -8.39 20.59 -5.95
C VAL A 243 -7.53 19.43 -6.49
N CYS A 244 -8.15 18.45 -7.15
CA CYS A 244 -7.46 17.40 -7.89
C CYS A 244 -7.69 17.57 -9.40
#